data_AF-A0A3Q4HET9-F1
#
_entry.id   AF-A0A3Q4HET9-F1
#
_cell.length_a   1.000
_cell.length_b   1.000
_cell.length_c   1.000
_cell.angle_alpha   90.00
_cell.angle_beta   90.00
_cell.angle_gamma   90.00
#
_symmetry.space_group_name_H-M   'P 1'
#
loop_
_entity.id
_entity.type
_entity.pdbx_description
1 polymer ?
#
loop_
_entity_poly.entity_id
_entity_poly.type
_entity_poly.pdbx_seq_one_letter_code
_entity_poly.pdbx_strand_id
1 'polypeptide(L)'
;MDKPHDPDVNFKLDTGTAEPEPSTHTRGQWSSKIEFLLAVAGQIIGLGNVWRFPYLCYKNGGGVFFIPYILFLFACGIPLFLLETCLGQYTKQGGITCWKKICPLFEGLGYCCEVVVLYSSIYYIIILAWAFLYLFSSFNSELPWESCKNSWNTGKCPLYLLINC
;
A
#
# COMPACT_ATOMS: atom_id res chain seq x y z
N MET A 1 16.27 -46.65 -61.11
CA MET A 1 16.20 -46.66 -59.64
C MET A 1 15.64 -45.33 -59.18
N ASP A 2 14.40 -45.39 -58.69
CA ASP A 2 13.85 -44.72 -57.50
C ASP A 2 13.95 -43.17 -57.31
N LYS A 3 12.76 -42.55 -57.21
CA LYS A 3 12.43 -41.26 -56.57
C LYS A 3 12.64 -41.36 -55.02
N PRO A 4 12.65 -40.29 -54.17
CA PRO A 4 11.86 -39.05 -54.27
C PRO A 4 12.41 -37.72 -53.65
N HIS A 5 11.78 -36.60 -54.02
CA HIS A 5 11.26 -35.49 -53.19
C HIS A 5 12.15 -34.73 -52.17
N ASP A 6 12.38 -33.44 -52.45
CA ASP A 6 11.94 -32.33 -51.56
C ASP A 6 11.73 -31.07 -52.43
N PRO A 7 10.58 -30.37 -52.38
CA PRO A 7 10.48 -29.04 -52.96
C PRO A 7 11.13 -28.02 -52.02
N ASP A 8 12.13 -27.27 -52.51
CA ASP A 8 12.65 -26.10 -51.81
C ASP A 8 11.51 -25.11 -51.51
N VAL A 9 10.97 -25.19 -50.29
CA VAL A 9 10.04 -24.22 -49.76
C VAL A 9 10.81 -22.92 -49.64
N ASN A 10 10.67 -22.06 -50.65
CA ASN A 10 11.07 -20.66 -50.58
C ASN A 10 10.18 -19.98 -49.54
N PHE A 11 10.59 -20.04 -48.27
CA PHE A 11 10.07 -19.19 -47.23
C PHE A 11 10.59 -17.78 -47.51
N LYS A 12 9.87 -17.05 -48.37
CA LYS A 12 9.94 -15.60 -48.42
C LYS A 12 9.47 -15.12 -47.04
N LEU A 13 10.42 -14.83 -46.15
CA LEU A 13 10.18 -13.86 -45.10
C LEU A 13 9.78 -12.58 -45.84
N ASP A 14 8.49 -12.30 -45.86
CA ASP A 14 8.03 -10.94 -46.09
C ASP A 14 8.72 -10.11 -45.02
N THR A 15 9.75 -9.39 -45.44
CA THR A 15 10.32 -8.24 -44.77
C THR A 15 9.22 -7.18 -44.76
N GLY A 16 8.14 -7.46 -44.04
CA GLY A 16 7.21 -6.47 -43.55
C GLY A 16 8.07 -5.53 -42.75
N THR A 17 8.09 -4.29 -43.20
CA THR A 17 8.65 -3.13 -42.52
C THR A 17 8.33 -3.25 -41.04
N ALA A 18 9.28 -3.75 -40.25
CA ALA A 18 9.28 -3.52 -38.82
C ALA A 18 9.47 -2.01 -38.71
N GLU A 19 8.36 -1.28 -38.62
CA GLU A 19 8.37 0.06 -38.04
C GLU A 19 9.24 -0.05 -36.79
N PRO A 20 10.21 0.86 -36.59
CA PRO A 20 10.95 0.88 -35.35
C PRO A 20 9.92 1.15 -34.25
N GLU A 21 9.52 0.09 -33.54
CA GLU A 21 8.84 0.18 -32.24
C GLU A 21 9.53 1.31 -31.48
N PRO A 22 8.82 2.40 -31.14
CA PRO A 22 9.44 3.55 -30.53
C PRO A 22 10.09 3.11 -29.22
N SER A 23 11.40 2.96 -29.29
CA SER A 23 12.28 2.66 -28.18
C SER A 23 12.25 3.85 -27.23
N THR A 24 11.34 3.79 -26.26
CA THR A 24 11.45 4.35 -24.90
C THR A 24 10.10 4.15 -24.20
N HIS A 25 10.07 3.20 -23.26
CA HIS A 25 8.94 3.01 -22.35
C HIS A 25 8.80 4.26 -21.46
N THR A 26 8.12 5.29 -21.98
CA THR A 26 7.97 6.57 -21.30
C THR A 26 7.09 6.37 -20.07
N ARG A 27 7.57 6.77 -18.89
CA ARG A 27 6.83 6.62 -17.63
C ARG A 27 5.46 7.29 -17.75
N GLY A 28 4.40 6.56 -17.41
CA GLY A 28 3.04 7.09 -17.33
C GLY A 28 2.95 8.30 -16.40
N GLN A 29 2.21 9.31 -16.81
CA GLN A 29 1.92 10.50 -16.00
C GLN A 29 0.51 10.40 -15.41
N TRP A 30 0.28 11.10 -14.30
CA TRP A 30 -1.06 11.24 -13.75
C TRP A 30 -1.94 12.02 -14.71
N SER A 31 -3.20 11.60 -14.87
CA SER A 31 -4.16 12.29 -15.74
C SER A 31 -4.59 13.63 -15.13
N SER A 32 -4.70 13.67 -13.80
CA SER A 32 -5.03 14.89 -13.06
C SER A 32 -4.20 15.06 -11.78
N LYS A 33 -3.98 16.33 -11.39
CA LYS A 33 -3.40 16.68 -10.09
C LYS A 33 -4.23 16.16 -8.92
N ILE A 34 -5.55 16.09 -9.09
CA ILE A 34 -6.46 15.60 -8.05
C ILE A 34 -6.25 14.11 -7.81
N GLU A 35 -6.02 13.30 -8.85
CA GLU A 35 -5.72 11.87 -8.70
C GLU A 35 -4.44 11.67 -7.88
N PHE A 36 -3.41 12.47 -8.17
CA PHE A 36 -2.17 12.44 -7.39
C PHE A 36 -2.42 12.82 -5.92
N LEU A 37 -3.17 13.89 -5.66
CA LEU A 37 -3.48 14.32 -4.28
C LEU A 37 -4.31 13.27 -3.53
N LEU A 38 -5.27 12.63 -4.19
CA LEU A 38 -6.08 11.56 -3.60
C LEU A 38 -5.23 10.32 -3.29
N ALA A 39 -4.31 9.94 -4.18
CA ALA A 39 -3.38 8.84 -3.94
C ALA A 39 -2.48 9.13 -2.72
N VAL A 40 -1.93 10.34 -2.63
CA VAL A 40 -1.13 10.79 -1.49
C VAL A 40 -1.95 10.82 -0.20
N ALA A 41 -3.17 11.35 -0.24
CA ALA A 41 -4.05 11.39 0.92
C ALA A 41 -4.39 9.97 1.42
N GLY A 42 -4.65 9.04 0.50
CA GLY A 42 -4.88 7.63 0.82
C GLY A 42 -3.66 6.95 1.47
N GLN A 43 -2.44 7.34 1.08
CA GLN A 43 -1.22 6.85 1.72
C GLN A 43 -1.00 7.42 3.13
N ILE A 44 -1.40 8.68 3.38
CA ILE A 44 -1.24 9.35 4.68
C ILE A 44 -2.30 8.88 5.69
N ILE A 45 -3.53 8.63 5.23
CA ILE A 45 -4.67 8.24 6.07
C ILE A 45 -4.72 6.71 6.20
N GLY A 46 -4.19 6.17 7.29
CA GLY A 46 -4.24 4.74 7.61
C GLY A 46 -5.02 4.40 8.89
N LEU A 47 -5.25 3.09 9.14
CA LEU A 47 -5.88 2.62 10.39
C LEU A 47 -5.17 3.10 11.66
N GLY A 48 -3.85 3.33 11.58
CA GLY A 48 -3.09 3.91 12.68
C GLY A 48 -3.63 5.27 13.15
N ASN A 49 -4.14 6.10 12.24
CA ASN A 49 -4.72 7.40 12.60
C ASN A 49 -6.06 7.24 13.33
N VAL A 50 -6.77 6.13 13.12
CA VAL A 50 -8.09 5.87 13.71
C VAL A 50 -7.98 5.40 15.16
N TRP A 51 -7.09 4.46 15.47
CA TRP A 51 -6.98 3.92 16.84
C TRP A 51 -5.74 4.38 17.61
N ARG A 52 -4.59 4.56 16.94
CA ARG A 52 -3.31 4.74 17.63
C ARG A 52 -3.17 6.19 18.06
N PHE A 53 -3.56 7.11 17.19
CA PHE A 53 -3.53 8.52 17.49
C PHE A 53 -4.41 8.89 18.70
N PRO A 54 -5.70 8.50 18.77
CA PRO A 54 -6.52 8.77 19.96
C PRO A 54 -5.99 8.08 21.22
N TYR A 55 -5.54 6.83 21.10
CA TYR A 55 -4.96 6.10 22.22
C TYR A 55 -3.73 6.81 22.80
N LEU A 56 -2.83 7.29 21.93
CA LEU A 56 -1.61 7.96 22.35
C LEU A 56 -1.89 9.36 22.93
N CYS A 57 -2.86 10.09 22.37
CA CYS A 57 -3.32 11.35 22.95
C CYS A 57 -3.85 11.12 24.37
N TYR A 58 -4.73 10.13 24.56
CA TYR A 58 -5.30 9.83 25.87
C TYR A 58 -4.22 9.47 26.90
N LYS A 59 -3.27 8.60 26.52
CA LYS A 59 -2.20 8.15 27.42
C LYS A 59 -1.21 9.27 27.81
N ASN A 60 -0.96 10.23 26.92
CA ASN A 60 0.06 11.26 27.10
C ASN A 60 -0.50 12.62 27.56
N GLY A 61 -1.57 12.61 28.36
CA GLY A 61 -2.14 13.83 28.93
C GLY A 61 -3.14 14.55 28.01
N GLY A 62 -3.80 13.82 27.11
CA GLY A 62 -4.88 14.31 26.28
C GLY A 62 -4.45 15.44 25.34
N GLY A 63 -5.03 16.63 25.55
CA GLY A 63 -4.78 17.82 24.73
C GLY A 63 -3.34 18.33 24.77
N VAL A 64 -2.57 18.04 25.83
CA VAL A 64 -1.17 18.51 25.94
C VAL A 64 -0.25 17.82 24.94
N PHE A 65 -0.59 16.60 24.51
CA PHE A 65 0.16 15.85 23.50
C PHE A 65 0.26 16.57 22.14
N PHE A 66 -0.68 17.48 21.84
CA PHE A 66 -0.66 18.23 20.58
C PHE A 66 0.53 19.19 20.46
N ILE A 67 1.05 19.72 21.58
CA ILE A 67 2.18 20.67 21.56
C ILE A 67 3.44 20.03 20.94
N PRO A 68 3.99 18.92 21.48
CA PRO A 68 5.12 18.25 20.84
C PRO A 68 4.75 17.66 19.48
N TYR A 69 3.51 17.18 19.29
CA TYR A 69 3.07 16.61 18.01
C TYR A 69 3.15 17.61 16.86
N ILE A 70 2.63 18.82 17.05
CA ILE A 70 2.67 19.89 16.04
C ILE A 70 4.11 20.36 15.81
N LEU A 71 4.93 20.45 16.86
CA LEU A 71 6.34 20.83 16.73
C LEU A 71 7.11 19.83 15.86
N PHE A 72 7.00 18.53 16.12
CA PHE A 72 7.65 17.50 15.30
C PHE A 72 7.05 17.40 13.90
N LEU A 73 5.76 17.71 13.73
CA LEU A 73 5.12 17.76 12.42
C LEU A 73 5.75 18.85 11.54
N PHE A 74 5.94 20.06 12.06
CA PHE A 74 6.58 21.15 11.30
C PHE A 74 8.10 20.99 11.18
N ALA A 75 8.77 20.51 12.22
CA ALA A 75 10.23 20.40 12.23
C ALA A 75 10.75 19.20 11.42
N CYS A 76 10.02 18.07 11.41
CA CYS A 76 10.47 16.84 10.76
C CYS A 76 9.46 16.28 9.77
N GLY A 77 8.17 16.23 10.12
CA GLY A 77 7.13 15.60 9.30
C GLY A 77 6.99 16.23 7.90
N ILE A 78 6.71 17.53 7.85
CA ILE A 78 6.54 18.28 6.60
C ILE A 78 7.83 18.31 5.78
N PRO A 79 9.02 18.63 6.34
CA PRO A 79 10.27 18.61 5.59
C PRO A 79 10.58 17.25 4.97
N LEU A 80 10.38 16.14 5.69
CA LEU A 80 10.64 14.79 5.17
C LEU A 80 9.65 14.42 4.06
N PHE A 81 8.37 14.73 4.23
CA PHE A 81 7.34 14.48 3.23
C PHE A 81 7.61 15.25 1.93
N LEU A 82 7.99 16.53 2.04
CA LEU A 82 8.35 17.35 0.89
C LEU A 82 9.64 16.85 0.23
N LEU A 83 10.65 16.48 1.01
CA LEU A 83 11.89 15.92 0.49
C LEU A 83 11.63 14.66 -0.34
N GLU A 84 10.86 13.71 0.18
CA GLU A 84 10.51 12.48 -0.53
C GLU A 84 9.72 12.75 -1.81
N THR A 85 8.72 13.64 -1.73
CA THR A 85 7.87 13.99 -2.88
C THR A 85 8.68 14.70 -3.97
N CYS A 86 9.49 15.70 -3.61
CA CYS A 86 10.34 16.43 -4.55
C CYS A 86 11.38 15.49 -5.18
N LEU A 87 11.96 14.58 -4.41
CA LEU A 87 12.94 13.61 -4.90
C LEU A 87 12.32 12.63 -5.91
N GLY A 88 11.12 12.12 -5.64
CA GLY A 88 10.39 11.25 -6.55
C GLY A 88 9.96 11.97 -7.84
N GLN A 89 9.58 13.24 -7.75
CA GLN A 89 9.25 14.07 -8.91
C GLN A 89 10.48 14.45 -9.74
N TYR A 90 11.62 14.70 -9.11
CA TYR A 90 12.88 15.05 -9.77
C TYR A 90 13.50 13.85 -10.51
N THR A 91 13.65 12.71 -9.83
CA THR A 91 14.30 11.53 -10.43
C THR A 91 13.38 10.77 -11.39
N LYS A 92 12.06 10.92 -11.23
CA LYS A 92 11.00 10.23 -12.01
C LYS A 92 11.19 8.71 -12.05
N GLN A 93 11.77 8.14 -11.00
CA GLN A 93 12.09 6.71 -10.88
C GLN A 93 11.59 6.13 -9.55
N GLY A 94 11.56 4.80 -9.45
CA GLY A 94 11.18 4.10 -8.21
C GLY A 94 12.20 4.28 -7.09
N GLY A 95 11.83 3.89 -5.87
CA GLY A 95 12.62 4.12 -4.65
C GLY A 95 14.06 3.60 -4.73
N ILE A 96 14.27 2.39 -5.24
CA ILE A 96 15.61 1.78 -5.38
C ILE A 96 16.47 2.54 -6.41
N THR A 97 15.93 2.76 -7.61
CA THR A 97 16.67 3.39 -8.71
C THR A 97 16.95 4.88 -8.45
N CYS A 98 16.06 5.55 -7.69
CA CYS A 98 16.22 6.92 -7.22
C CYS A 98 17.51 7.08 -6.42
N TRP A 99 17.74 6.25 -5.40
CA TRP A 99 18.96 6.29 -4.58
C TRP A 99 20.21 5.98 -5.38
N LYS A 100 20.14 5.03 -6.32
CA LYS A 100 21.25 4.71 -7.23
C LYS A 100 21.69 5.91 -8.09
N LYS A 101 20.76 6.75 -8.52
CA LYS A 101 21.06 7.97 -9.30
C LYS A 101 21.65 9.11 -8.48
N ILE A 102 21.23 9.25 -7.21
CA ILE A 102 21.69 10.33 -6.34
C ILE A 102 23.06 9.98 -5.75
N CYS A 103 23.14 8.81 -5.12
CA CYS A 103 24.36 8.32 -4.50
C CYS A 103 24.33 6.79 -4.44
N PRO A 104 25.12 6.08 -5.27
CA PRO A 104 25.10 4.62 -5.33
C PRO A 104 25.50 3.96 -4.01
N LEU A 105 26.20 4.67 -3.10
CA LEU A 105 26.51 4.18 -1.76
C LEU A 105 25.25 3.94 -0.91
N PHE A 106 24.19 4.73 -1.13
CA PHE A 106 22.91 4.60 -0.43
C PHE A 106 21.89 3.71 -1.16
N GLU A 107 22.31 2.91 -2.15
CA GLU A 107 21.43 1.96 -2.85
C GLU A 107 20.75 0.99 -1.88
N GLY A 108 21.42 0.61 -0.79
CA GLY A 108 20.86 -0.22 0.28
C GLY A 108 19.63 0.39 0.97
N LEU A 109 19.52 1.72 1.06
CA LEU A 109 18.38 2.39 1.68
C LEU A 109 17.09 2.13 0.90
N GLY A 110 17.16 2.11 -0.44
CA GLY A 110 16.02 1.79 -1.30
C GLY A 110 15.51 0.37 -1.06
N TYR A 111 16.41 -0.61 -0.97
CA TYR A 111 16.05 -2.00 -0.66
C TYR A 111 15.45 -2.14 0.74
N CYS A 112 16.02 -1.47 1.74
CA CYS A 112 15.48 -1.48 3.10
C CYS A 112 14.04 -0.94 3.14
N CYS A 113 13.77 0.19 2.46
CA CYS A 113 12.42 0.76 2.40
C CYS A 113 11.42 -0.22 1.76
N GLU A 114 11.78 -0.86 0.65
CA GLU A 114 10.90 -1.82 -0.03
C GLU A 114 10.59 -3.05 0.85
N VAL A 115 11.58 -3.58 1.57
CA VAL A 115 11.36 -4.70 2.50
C VAL A 115 10.42 -4.31 3.64
N VAL A 116 10.56 -3.10 4.19
CA VAL A 116 9.68 -2.59 5.24
C VAL A 116 8.25 -2.42 4.72
N VAL A 117 8.08 -1.91 3.50
CA VAL A 117 6.75 -1.77 2.86
C VAL A 117 6.13 -3.14 2.58
N LEU A 118 6.90 -4.11 2.10
CA LEU A 118 6.42 -5.47 1.87
C LEU A 118 5.95 -6.14 3.18
N TYR A 119 6.78 -6.09 4.22
CA TYR A 119 6.40 -6.61 5.54
C TYR A 119 5.14 -5.91 6.07
N SER A 120 5.06 -4.59 5.87
CA SER A 120 3.91 -3.82 6.29
C SER A 120 2.64 -4.22 5.55
N SER A 121 2.75 -4.46 4.25
CA SER A 121 1.63 -4.85 3.40
C SER A 121 1.03 -6.18 3.82
N ILE A 122 1.86 -7.17 4.17
CA ILE A 122 1.39 -8.49 4.61
C ILE A 122 0.51 -8.40 5.85
N TYR A 123 0.94 -7.67 6.88
CA TYR A 123 0.13 -7.56 8.10
C TYR A 123 -1.14 -6.73 7.86
N TYR A 124 -1.08 -5.67 7.04
CA TYR A 124 -2.24 -4.85 6.75
C TYR A 124 -3.32 -5.61 5.98
N ILE A 125 -2.95 -6.48 5.03
CA ILE A 125 -3.89 -7.32 4.30
C ILE A 125 -4.67 -8.23 5.25
N ILE A 126 -4.02 -8.80 6.27
CA ILE A 126 -4.69 -9.65 7.28
C ILE A 126 -5.72 -8.83 8.07
N ILE A 127 -5.36 -7.63 8.51
CA ILE A 127 -6.27 -6.74 9.25
C ILE A 127 -7.47 -6.35 8.38
N LEU A 128 -7.24 -6.02 7.11
CA LEU A 128 -8.30 -5.72 6.15
C LEU A 128 -9.21 -6.93 5.93
N ALA A 129 -8.66 -8.13 5.84
CA ALA A 129 -9.44 -9.36 5.71
C ALA A 129 -10.35 -9.59 6.93
N TRP A 130 -9.86 -9.34 8.15
CA TRP A 130 -10.70 -9.35 9.34
C TRP A 130 -11.78 -8.27 9.28
N ALA A 131 -11.43 -7.03 8.91
CA ALA A 131 -12.42 -5.96 8.78
C ALA A 131 -13.54 -6.30 7.80
N PHE A 132 -13.21 -6.91 6.64
CA PHE A 132 -14.21 -7.41 5.69
C PHE A 132 -15.06 -8.54 6.28
N LEU A 133 -14.46 -9.50 6.99
CA LEU A 133 -15.21 -10.56 7.67
C LEU A 133 -16.23 -9.96 8.66
N TYR A 134 -15.80 -9.04 9.52
CA TYR A 134 -16.67 -8.36 10.48
C TYR A 134 -17.73 -7.48 9.78
N LEU A 135 -17.41 -6.84 8.65
CA LEU A 135 -18.36 -6.09 7.85
C LEU A 135 -19.49 -6.98 7.33
N PHE A 136 -19.16 -8.12 6.71
CA PHE A 136 -20.17 -9.07 6.22
C PHE A 136 -20.96 -9.71 7.36
N SER A 137 -20.31 -10.03 8.48
CA SER A 137 -20.99 -10.54 9.67
C SER A 137 -21.94 -9.51 10.31
N SER A 138 -21.73 -8.21 10.08
CA SER A 138 -22.60 -7.14 10.60
C SER A 138 -23.92 -7.00 9.84
N PHE A 139 -24.10 -7.66 8.69
CA PHE A 139 -25.37 -7.65 7.96
C PHE A 139 -26.41 -8.64 8.53
N ASN A 140 -26.09 -9.36 9.61
CA ASN A 140 -27.05 -10.20 10.32
C ASN A 140 -27.90 -9.35 11.29
N SER A 141 -29.15 -9.76 11.52
CA SER A 141 -30.08 -9.04 12.42
C SER A 141 -29.65 -9.05 13.88
N GLU A 142 -29.07 -10.16 14.34
CA GLU A 142 -28.40 -10.25 15.64
C GLU A 142 -26.89 -10.31 15.40
N LEU A 143 -26.13 -9.46 16.10
CA LEU A 143 -24.69 -9.41 15.89
C LEU A 143 -24.02 -10.59 16.61
N PRO A 144 -23.11 -11.32 15.95
CA PRO A 144 -22.54 -12.54 16.54
C PRO A 144 -21.68 -12.28 17.79
N TRP A 145 -21.22 -11.05 18.02
CA TRP A 145 -20.48 -10.66 19.23
C TRP A 145 -21.36 -10.02 20.32
N GLU A 146 -22.66 -9.89 20.10
CA GLU A 146 -23.59 -9.35 21.09
C GLU A 146 -23.94 -10.39 22.16
N SER A 147 -24.06 -11.66 21.78
CA SER A 147 -24.50 -12.72 22.69
C SER A 147 -23.40 -13.74 23.00
N CYS A 148 -23.46 -14.29 24.22
CA CYS A 148 -22.61 -15.40 24.63
C CYS A 148 -23.14 -16.78 24.18
N LYS A 149 -24.12 -16.86 23.27
CA LYS A 149 -24.79 -18.12 22.86
C LYS A 149 -24.15 -18.84 21.66
N ASN A 150 -22.94 -18.47 21.27
CA ASN A 150 -22.25 -19.07 20.13
C ASN A 150 -21.41 -20.30 20.49
N SER A 151 -21.14 -21.16 19.50
CA SER A 151 -20.35 -22.39 19.65
C SER A 151 -18.88 -22.16 20.02
N TRP A 152 -18.33 -20.98 19.72
CA TRP A 152 -16.95 -20.60 20.06
C TRP A 152 -16.81 -20.01 21.47
N ASN A 153 -17.91 -19.76 22.18
CA ASN A 153 -17.86 -19.14 23.51
C ASN A 153 -17.51 -20.16 24.59
N THR A 154 -16.66 -19.76 25.53
CA THR A 154 -16.29 -20.54 26.72
C THR A 154 -17.11 -20.09 27.93
N GLY A 155 -17.20 -20.91 28.99
CA GLY A 155 -17.92 -20.58 30.24
C GLY A 155 -17.41 -19.34 31.02
N LYS A 156 -16.38 -18.66 30.53
CA LYS A 156 -15.90 -17.36 31.03
C LYS A 156 -16.47 -16.16 30.25
N CYS A 157 -17.33 -16.38 29.26
CA CYS A 157 -17.94 -15.30 28.49
C CYS A 157 -18.76 -14.43 29.45
N PRO A 158 -18.33 -13.18 29.68
CA PRO A 158 -18.99 -12.35 30.66
C PRO A 158 -20.32 -11.91 30.08
N LEU A 159 -21.40 -12.33 30.72
CA LEU A 159 -22.78 -12.18 30.31
C LEU A 159 -23.28 -10.74 30.51
N TYR A 160 -22.46 -9.70 30.27
CA TYR A 160 -22.80 -8.32 30.58
C TYR A 160 -24.00 -7.78 29.77
N LEU A 161 -24.35 -8.42 28.66
CA LEU A 161 -25.47 -8.03 27.79
C LEU A 161 -26.80 -8.75 28.07
N LEU A 162 -26.85 -9.76 28.96
CA LEU A 162 -28.12 -10.44 29.28
C LEU A 162 -28.92 -9.78 30.43
N ILE A 163 -28.45 -8.66 30.98
CA ILE A 163 -29.13 -7.94 32.09
C ILE A 163 -29.96 -6.72 31.61
N ASN A 164 -29.86 -6.30 30.34
CA ASN A 164 -30.59 -5.13 29.82
C ASN A 164 -31.44 -5.41 28.55
N CYS A 165 -31.95 -6.64 28.38
CA CYS A 165 -33.08 -6.91 27.48
C CYS A 165 -34.33 -7.22 28.30
#